data_AF-A0A7S2RDX5-F1
#
_entry.id   AF-A0A7S2RDX5-F1
#
_cell.length_a   1.000
_cell.length_b   1.000
_cell.length_c   1.000
_cell.angle_alpha   90.00
_cell.angle_beta   90.00
_cell.angle_gamma   90.00
#
_symmetry.space_group_name_H-M   'P 1'
#
loop_
_entity.id
_entity.type
_entity.pdbx_description
1 polymer ?
#
loop_
_entity_poly.entity_id
_entity_poly.type
_entity_poly.pdbx_seq_one_letter_code
_entity_poly.pdbx_strand_id
1 'polypeptide(L)'
;GAHGLELITTIVGLGENMDWPPAFLRAIHTALTVLSASKAIGPAALQQSLDELALRKPIPRLLPQLLLEAVGQNAGLGQFLCTSIIPRLVTNQVWLQKEGWERFLLLAKQFAEPRPPNCFGALLSLPPKQLREFLAIAPDAKGSLVDFARTRIQQEGQAAVKATTKEALGLA
;
A
#
# COMPACT_ATOMS: atom_id res chain seq x y z
N GLY A 1 22.00 0.25 -9.41
CA GLY A 1 23.25 1.04 -9.48
C GLY A 1 23.34 1.91 -8.24
N ALA A 2 24.48 1.88 -7.54
CA ALA A 2 24.70 2.59 -6.28
C ALA A 2 24.33 4.09 -6.32
N HIS A 3 24.52 4.75 -7.47
CA HIS A 3 24.15 6.16 -7.65
C HIS A 3 22.65 6.46 -7.58
N GLY A 4 21.78 5.51 -7.95
CA GLY A 4 20.34 5.68 -7.84
C GLY A 4 19.86 5.60 -6.39
N LEU A 5 20.53 4.77 -5.58
CA LEU A 5 20.28 4.69 -4.13
C LEU A 5 20.71 5.97 -3.43
N GLU A 6 21.91 6.49 -3.73
CA GLU A 6 22.39 7.74 -3.13
C GLU A 6 21.51 8.95 -3.46
N LEU A 7 21.00 9.04 -4.70
CA LEU A 7 20.06 10.10 -5.07
C LEU A 7 18.78 10.01 -4.26
N ILE A 8 18.24 8.81 -4.07
CA ILE A 8 17.00 8.65 -3.31
C ILE A 8 17.23 8.84 -1.81
N THR A 9 18.28 8.28 -1.22
CA THR A 9 18.60 8.50 0.20
C THR A 9 18.93 9.96 0.48
N THR A 10 19.54 10.68 -0.46
CA THR A 10 19.71 12.13 -0.37
C THR A 10 18.36 12.85 -0.43
N ILE A 11 17.51 12.51 -1.41
CA ILE A 11 16.18 13.12 -1.56
C ILE A 11 15.29 12.84 -0.35
N VAL A 12 15.36 11.66 0.25
CA VAL A 12 14.55 11.22 1.40
C VAL A 12 15.15 11.69 2.73
N GLY A 13 16.48 11.76 2.84
CA GLY A 13 17.22 12.24 4.02
C GLY A 13 17.13 13.75 4.23
N LEU A 14 16.96 14.53 3.17
CA LEU A 14 16.85 16.00 3.25
C LEU A 14 15.62 16.53 4.01
N GLY A 15 14.63 15.69 4.32
CA GLY A 15 13.44 16.12 5.06
C GLY A 15 13.24 15.43 6.39
N GLU A 16 14.35 15.12 7.08
CA GLU A 16 14.30 14.63 8.46
C GLU A 16 13.81 15.64 9.50
N ASN A 17 13.70 16.93 9.14
CA ASN A 17 13.26 17.97 10.06
C ASN A 17 12.34 19.03 9.43
N MET A 18 11.66 18.72 8.33
CA MET A 18 10.87 19.72 7.58
C MET A 18 9.50 19.19 7.17
N ASP A 19 8.44 19.97 7.41
CA ASP A 19 7.17 19.80 6.73
C ASP A 19 7.41 19.97 5.23
N TRP A 20 7.49 18.85 4.51
CA TRP A 20 7.85 18.85 3.09
C TRP A 20 6.85 19.71 2.30
N PRO A 21 7.30 20.78 1.63
CA PRO A 21 6.39 21.58 0.82
C PRO A 21 5.81 20.72 -0.32
N PRO A 22 4.57 20.96 -0.75
CA PRO A 22 3.93 20.15 -1.79
C PRO A 22 4.73 20.06 -3.10
N ALA A 23 5.51 21.10 -3.42
CA ALA A 23 6.42 21.10 -4.56
C ALA A 23 7.54 20.06 -4.43
N PHE A 24 8.08 19.88 -3.23
CA PHE A 24 9.12 18.90 -2.98
C PHE A 24 8.57 17.48 -3.08
N LEU A 25 7.43 17.18 -2.44
CA LEU A 25 6.80 15.87 -2.53
C LEU A 25 6.49 15.47 -3.98
N ARG A 26 6.06 16.43 -4.80
CA ARG A 26 5.88 16.22 -6.25
C ARG A 26 7.19 15.94 -6.96
N ALA A 27 8.28 16.64 -6.62
CA ALA A 27 9.60 16.39 -7.18
C ALA A 27 10.12 14.99 -6.83
N ILE A 28 9.98 14.53 -5.57
CA ILE A 28 10.33 13.15 -5.17
C ILE A 28 9.52 12.15 -6.00
N HIS A 29 8.21 12.34 -6.04
CA HIS A 29 7.30 11.47 -6.77
C HIS A 29 7.70 11.37 -8.24
N THR A 30 7.85 12.51 -8.92
CA THR A 30 8.26 12.56 -10.34
C THR A 30 9.63 11.92 -10.56
N ALA A 31 10.61 12.19 -9.69
CA ALA A 31 11.93 11.58 -9.79
C ALA A 31 11.83 10.06 -9.67
N LEU A 32 11.12 9.54 -8.66
CA LEU A 32 10.95 8.11 -8.46
C LEU A 32 10.19 7.44 -9.61
N THR A 33 9.13 8.06 -10.13
CA THR A 33 8.37 7.54 -11.29
C THR A 33 9.24 7.51 -12.57
N VAL A 34 10.01 8.56 -12.84
CA VAL A 34 10.92 8.59 -14.00
C VAL A 34 12.03 7.56 -13.84
N LEU A 35 12.60 7.46 -12.64
CA LEU A 35 13.69 6.54 -12.34
C LEU A 35 13.21 5.08 -12.38
N SER A 36 11.99 4.78 -11.91
CA SER A 36 11.38 3.45 -12.01
C SER A 36 11.12 3.05 -13.46
N ALA A 37 10.75 4.00 -14.32
CA ALA A 37 10.53 3.73 -15.75
C ALA A 37 11.84 3.50 -16.51
N SER A 38 12.90 4.22 -16.14
CA SER A 38 14.19 4.19 -16.84
C SER A 38 15.05 2.94 -16.61
N LYS A 39 14.64 2.01 -15.72
CA LYS A 39 15.46 0.89 -15.19
C LYS A 39 16.81 1.29 -14.57
N ALA A 40 17.12 2.58 -14.44
CA ALA A 40 18.36 3.07 -13.84
C ALA A 40 18.47 2.65 -12.36
N ILE A 41 17.32 2.52 -11.71
CA ILE A 41 17.19 2.06 -10.32
C ILE A 41 16.70 0.62 -10.34
N GLY A 42 17.49 -0.27 -9.72
CA GLY A 42 17.12 -1.67 -9.60
C GLY A 42 15.94 -1.84 -8.63
N PRO A 43 15.21 -2.97 -8.70
CA PRO A 43 14.03 -3.21 -7.89
C PRO A 43 14.29 -3.14 -6.38
N ALA A 44 15.45 -3.61 -5.90
CA ALA A 44 15.83 -3.54 -4.49
C ALA A 44 15.98 -2.10 -3.97
N ALA A 45 16.56 -1.22 -4.80
CA ALA A 45 16.74 0.18 -4.47
C ALA A 45 15.41 0.94 -4.41
N LEU A 46 14.51 0.63 -5.34
CA LEU A 46 13.15 1.16 -5.34
C LEU A 46 12.35 0.68 -4.12
N GLN A 47 12.45 -0.62 -3.75
CA GLN A 47 11.81 -1.15 -2.55
C GLN A 47 12.29 -0.45 -1.28
N GLN A 48 13.60 -0.31 -1.10
CA GLN A 48 14.18 0.38 0.05
C GLN A 48 13.65 1.82 0.15
N SER A 49 13.62 2.53 -0.96
CA SER A 49 13.14 3.91 -1.03
C SER A 49 11.67 4.06 -0.64
N LEU A 50 10.84 3.13 -1.13
CA LEU A 50 9.42 3.09 -0.78
C LEU A 50 9.21 2.71 0.70
N ASP A 51 10.05 1.83 1.26
CA ASP A 51 10.02 1.48 2.68
C ASP A 51 10.39 2.68 3.56
N GLU A 52 11.47 3.39 3.22
CA GLU A 52 11.89 4.60 3.94
C GLU A 52 10.79 5.67 3.92
N LEU A 53 10.13 5.88 2.77
CA LEU A 53 8.98 6.79 2.68
C LEU A 53 7.79 6.33 3.52
N ALA A 54 7.54 5.02 3.63
CA ALA A 54 6.47 4.46 4.45
C ALA A 54 6.76 4.50 5.96
N LEU A 55 8.04 4.61 6.36
CA LEU A 55 8.48 4.76 7.75
C LEU A 55 8.39 6.20 8.26
N ARG A 56 8.31 7.19 7.36
CA ARG A 56 8.20 8.61 7.74
C ARG A 56 6.87 8.91 8.47
N LYS A 57 6.95 9.80 9.46
CA LYS A 57 5.81 10.34 10.21
C LYS A 57 5.81 11.87 10.07
N PRO A 58 4.77 12.48 9.48
CA PRO A 58 3.61 11.86 8.84
C PRO A 58 3.96 11.12 7.53
N ILE A 59 3.17 10.10 7.17
CA ILE A 59 3.34 9.43 5.87
C ILE A 59 3.11 10.45 4.74
N PRO A 60 3.98 10.50 3.71
CA PRO A 60 3.79 11.38 2.57
C PRO A 60 2.45 11.13 1.87
N ARG A 61 1.66 12.19 1.68
CA ARG A 61 0.31 12.12 1.07
C ARG A 61 0.29 11.45 -0.31
N LEU A 62 1.36 11.63 -1.08
CA LEU A 62 1.50 11.11 -2.44
C LEU A 62 2.01 9.66 -2.48
N LEU A 63 2.33 9.06 -1.33
CA LEU A 63 2.88 7.70 -1.29
C LEU A 63 1.94 6.68 -1.95
N PRO A 64 0.61 6.65 -1.69
CA PRO A 64 -0.28 5.71 -2.38
C PRO A 64 -0.30 5.88 -3.90
N GLN A 65 -0.14 7.12 -4.40
CA GLN A 65 -0.04 7.39 -5.84
C GLN A 65 1.27 6.83 -6.42
N LEU A 66 2.39 7.09 -5.76
CA LEU A 66 3.69 6.57 -6.16
C LEU A 66 3.70 5.05 -6.20
N LEU A 67 3.10 4.39 -5.21
CA LEU A 67 3.02 2.93 -5.16
C LEU A 67 2.20 2.37 -6.32
N LEU A 68 1.06 3.00 -6.64
CA LEU A 68 0.20 2.59 -7.77
C LEU A 68 0.96 2.69 -9.11
N GLU A 69 1.66 3.79 -9.32
CA GLU A 69 2.47 4.01 -10.53
C GLU A 69 3.66 3.03 -10.59
N ALA A 70 4.36 2.84 -9.47
CA ALA A 70 5.52 1.97 -9.39
C ALA A 70 5.17 0.50 -9.69
N VAL A 71 4.02 0.01 -9.21
CA VAL A 71 3.53 -1.35 -9.46
C VAL A 71 3.18 -1.57 -10.92
N GLY A 72 2.54 -0.59 -11.56
CA GLY A 72 2.23 -0.66 -12.99
C GLY A 72 3.49 -0.82 -13.86
N GLN A 73 4.63 -0.34 -13.38
CA GLN A 73 5.91 -0.42 -14.08
C GLN A 73 6.79 -1.60 -13.64
N ASN A 74 6.59 -2.13 -12.43
CA ASN A 74 7.44 -3.15 -11.81
C ASN A 74 6.61 -4.28 -11.16
N ALA A 75 6.36 -5.35 -11.92
CA ALA A 75 5.60 -6.52 -11.46
C ALA A 75 6.20 -7.21 -10.20
N GLY A 76 7.50 -7.05 -9.95
CA GLY A 76 8.19 -7.64 -8.79
C GLY A 76 7.93 -6.94 -7.44
N LEU A 77 7.24 -5.79 -7.42
CA LEU A 77 6.97 -5.05 -6.18
C LEU A 77 5.78 -5.59 -5.38
N GLY A 78 4.89 -6.36 -6.00
CA GLY A 78 3.62 -6.74 -5.37
C GLY A 78 3.79 -7.46 -4.03
N GLN A 79 4.76 -8.38 -3.93
CA GLN A 79 4.97 -9.16 -2.70
C GLN A 79 5.41 -8.25 -1.55
N PHE A 80 6.35 -7.34 -1.82
CA PHE A 80 6.85 -6.35 -0.85
C PHE A 80 5.73 -5.42 -0.37
N LEU A 81 4.85 -5.01 -1.28
CA LEU A 81 3.73 -4.13 -0.95
C LEU A 81 2.71 -4.81 -0.04
N CYS A 82 2.36 -6.07 -0.33
CA CYS A 82 1.42 -6.82 0.48
C CYS A 82 1.95 -7.13 1.88
N THR A 83 3.25 -7.41 2.02
CA THR A 83 3.82 -7.79 3.32
C THR A 83 4.22 -6.60 4.18
N SER A 84 4.68 -5.50 3.55
CA SER A 84 5.36 -4.43 4.27
C SER A 84 4.63 -3.10 4.18
N ILE A 85 4.19 -2.69 2.99
CA ILE A 85 3.68 -1.32 2.79
C ILE A 85 2.19 -1.19 3.10
N ILE A 86 1.33 -2.03 2.52
CA ILE A 86 -0.13 -1.95 2.76
C ILE A 86 -0.46 -2.07 4.26
N PRO A 87 0.10 -3.02 5.03
CA PRO A 87 -0.14 -3.07 6.48
C PRO A 87 0.22 -1.76 7.21
N ARG A 88 1.32 -1.10 6.81
CA ARG A 88 1.75 0.18 7.40
C ARG A 88 0.80 1.32 7.02
N LEU A 89 0.33 1.38 5.77
CA LEU A 89 -0.66 2.38 5.34
C LEU A 89 -1.99 2.23 6.10
N VAL A 90 -2.42 0.99 6.36
CA VAL A 90 -3.59 0.70 7.19
C VAL A 90 -3.36 1.16 8.63
N THR A 91 -2.20 0.85 9.21
CA THR A 91 -1.87 1.22 10.60
C THR A 91 -1.82 2.73 10.80
N ASN A 92 -1.30 3.46 9.81
CA ASN A 92 -1.18 4.92 9.84
C ASN A 92 -2.45 5.64 9.36
N GLN A 93 -3.56 4.92 9.18
CA GLN A 93 -4.87 5.49 8.89
C GLN A 93 -4.87 6.40 7.65
N VAL A 94 -4.35 5.89 6.53
CA VAL A 94 -4.29 6.64 5.25
C VAL A 94 -5.68 7.16 4.80
N TRP A 95 -6.77 6.57 5.29
CA TRP A 95 -8.15 7.03 5.09
C TRP A 95 -8.48 8.41 5.68
N LEU A 96 -7.64 8.97 6.56
CA LEU A 96 -7.81 10.34 7.05
C LEU A 96 -7.55 11.39 5.96
N GLN A 97 -6.85 11.00 4.89
CA GLN A 97 -6.54 11.86 3.76
C GLN A 97 -7.31 11.38 2.53
N LYS A 98 -8.32 12.15 2.10
CA LYS A 98 -9.21 11.76 0.99
C LYS A 98 -8.45 11.39 -0.29
N GLU A 99 -7.48 12.22 -0.69
CA GLU A 99 -6.67 12.01 -1.90
C GLU A 99 -5.80 10.74 -1.81
N GLY A 100 -5.18 10.49 -0.65
CA GLY A 100 -4.38 9.29 -0.42
C GLY A 100 -5.23 8.03 -0.35
N TRP A 101 -6.44 8.13 0.19
CA TRP A 101 -7.38 7.02 0.30
C TRP A 101 -7.88 6.52 -1.05
N GLU A 102 -8.30 7.42 -1.95
CA GLU A 102 -8.76 7.04 -3.30
C GLU A 102 -7.68 6.26 -4.07
N ARG A 103 -6.42 6.71 -3.97
CA ARG A 103 -5.27 6.02 -4.58
C ARG A 103 -4.97 4.69 -3.90
N PHE A 104 -5.07 4.63 -2.57
CA PHE A 104 -4.95 3.37 -1.83
C PHE A 104 -6.00 2.35 -2.27
N LEU A 105 -7.25 2.76 -2.49
CA LEU A 105 -8.32 1.86 -2.91
C LEU A 105 -8.04 1.25 -4.29
N LEU A 106 -7.50 2.05 -5.22
CA LEU A 106 -7.06 1.56 -6.54
C LEU A 106 -5.89 0.58 -6.40
N LEU A 107 -4.91 0.89 -5.54
CA LEU A 107 -3.78 0.00 -5.25
C LEU A 107 -4.27 -1.33 -4.65
N ALA A 108 -5.13 -1.26 -3.64
CA ALA A 108 -5.72 -2.41 -2.98
C ALA A 108 -6.52 -3.28 -3.96
N LYS A 109 -7.28 -2.67 -4.89
CA LYS A 109 -8.06 -3.40 -5.90
C LYS A 109 -7.15 -4.23 -6.80
N GLN A 110 -6.01 -3.65 -7.22
CA GLN A 110 -5.02 -4.34 -8.04
C GLN A 110 -4.45 -5.60 -7.37
N PHE A 111 -4.30 -5.58 -6.04
CA PHE A 111 -3.78 -6.71 -5.25
C PHE A 111 -4.85 -7.60 -4.59
N ALA A 112 -6.12 -7.33 -4.89
CA ALA A 112 -7.24 -8.12 -4.39
C ALA A 112 -7.71 -9.18 -5.39
N GLU A 113 -7.02 -9.31 -6.53
CA GLU A 113 -7.22 -10.40 -7.47
C GLU A 113 -6.69 -11.73 -6.92
N PRO A 114 -7.26 -12.88 -7.33
CA PRO A 114 -6.92 -14.21 -6.83
C PRO A 114 -5.51 -14.72 -7.21
N ARG A 115 -4.64 -13.85 -7.74
CA ARG A 115 -3.29 -14.21 -8.18
C ARG A 115 -2.26 -13.74 -7.14
N PRO A 116 -1.30 -14.60 -6.72
CA PRO A 116 -0.23 -14.14 -5.86
C PRO A 116 0.63 -13.09 -6.57
N PRO A 117 1.06 -12.04 -5.86
CA PRO A 117 0.87 -11.76 -4.43
C PRO A 117 -0.49 -11.11 -4.11
N ASN A 118 -1.26 -11.67 -3.16
CA ASN A 118 -2.50 -11.06 -2.67
C ASN A 118 -2.29 -10.38 -1.30
N CYS A 119 -2.96 -9.25 -1.09
CA CYS A 119 -2.81 -8.44 0.13
C CYS A 119 -3.95 -8.68 1.15
N PHE A 120 -4.64 -9.81 1.09
CA PHE A 120 -5.90 -10.02 1.84
C PHE A 120 -5.75 -9.88 3.36
N GLY A 121 -4.64 -10.32 3.95
CA GLY A 121 -4.40 -10.17 5.39
C GLY A 121 -4.38 -8.69 5.84
N ALA A 122 -3.76 -7.82 5.04
CA ALA A 122 -3.74 -6.39 5.32
C ALA A 122 -5.11 -5.74 5.09
N LEU A 123 -5.83 -6.18 4.05
CA LEU A 123 -7.18 -5.70 3.75
C LEU A 123 -8.20 -6.11 4.82
N LEU A 124 -8.11 -7.31 5.39
CA LEU A 124 -8.95 -7.74 6.52
C LEU A 124 -8.69 -6.94 7.80
N SER A 125 -7.51 -6.31 7.90
CA SER A 125 -7.16 -5.44 9.03
C SER A 125 -7.79 -4.05 8.95
N LEU A 126 -8.39 -3.68 7.81
CA LEU A 126 -9.10 -2.41 7.64
C LEU A 126 -10.30 -2.29 8.59
N PRO A 127 -10.62 -1.08 9.06
CA PRO A 127 -11.86 -0.87 9.80
C PRO A 127 -13.12 -1.08 8.92
N PRO A 128 -14.30 -1.32 9.52
CA PRO A 128 -15.49 -1.77 8.79
C PRO A 128 -15.98 -0.78 7.74
N LYS A 129 -15.90 0.52 8.03
CA LYS A 129 -16.31 1.58 7.09
C LYS A 129 -15.44 1.56 5.83
N GLN A 130 -14.12 1.54 6.02
CA GLN A 130 -13.13 1.51 4.96
C GLN A 130 -13.19 0.22 4.15
N LEU A 131 -13.45 -0.91 4.80
CA LEU A 131 -13.65 -2.18 4.12
C LEU A 131 -14.89 -2.15 3.21
N ARG A 132 -16.01 -1.57 3.66
CA ARG A 132 -17.21 -1.42 2.81
C ARG A 132 -16.95 -0.51 1.61
N GLU A 133 -16.23 0.59 1.81
CA GLU A 133 -15.81 1.49 0.71
C GLU A 133 -14.92 0.75 -0.30
N PHE A 134 -14.01 -0.09 0.18
CA PHE A 134 -13.20 -0.95 -0.68
C PHE A 134 -14.05 -1.95 -1.47
N LEU A 135 -14.97 -2.66 -0.80
CA LEU A 135 -15.86 -3.62 -1.45
C LEU A 135 -16.80 -2.98 -2.48
N ALA A 136 -17.13 -1.69 -2.32
CA ALA A 136 -17.90 -0.94 -3.32
C ALA A 136 -17.12 -0.71 -4.61
N ILE A 137 -15.78 -0.56 -4.53
CA ILE A 137 -14.90 -0.30 -5.68
C ILE A 137 -14.43 -1.62 -6.33
N ALA A 138 -14.30 -2.68 -5.53
CA ALA A 138 -13.85 -4.00 -5.94
C ALA A 138 -14.88 -5.08 -5.50
N PRO A 139 -16.07 -5.13 -6.12
CA PRO A 139 -17.10 -6.12 -5.75
C PRO A 139 -16.64 -7.56 -6.01
N ASP A 140 -15.84 -7.78 -7.05
CA ASP A 140 -15.32 -9.10 -7.42
C ASP A 140 -14.36 -9.67 -6.36
N ALA A 141 -13.64 -8.79 -5.65
CA ALA A 141 -12.73 -9.18 -4.57
C ALA A 141 -13.47 -9.69 -3.33
N LYS A 142 -14.77 -9.41 -3.19
CA LYS A 142 -15.56 -9.81 -2.01
C LYS A 142 -15.55 -11.31 -1.81
N GLY A 143 -15.74 -12.09 -2.88
CA GLY A 143 -15.74 -13.56 -2.81
C GLY A 143 -14.41 -14.09 -2.28
N SER A 144 -13.30 -13.66 -2.88
CA SER A 144 -11.95 -14.07 -2.48
C SER A 144 -11.58 -13.63 -1.06
N LEU A 145 -12.02 -12.44 -0.63
CA LEU A 145 -11.83 -11.96 0.75
C LEU A 145 -12.63 -12.79 1.76
N VAL A 146 -13.86 -13.17 1.42
CA VAL A 146 -14.72 -14.03 2.25
C VAL A 146 -14.10 -15.42 2.41
N ASP A 147 -13.64 -16.02 1.32
CA ASP A 147 -12.99 -17.33 1.35
C ASP A 147 -11.70 -17.28 2.16
N PHE A 148 -10.87 -16.25 1.96
CA PHE A 148 -9.67 -16.04 2.77
C PHE A 148 -9.97 -15.84 4.26
N ALA A 149 -11.01 -15.07 4.59
CA ALA A 149 -11.47 -14.88 5.97
C ALA A 149 -11.96 -16.19 6.61
N ARG A 150 -12.68 -17.03 5.86
CA ARG A 150 -13.10 -18.36 6.33
C ARG A 150 -11.91 -19.27 6.58
N THR A 151 -10.93 -19.31 5.68
CA THR A 151 -9.69 -20.08 5.87
C THR A 151 -8.93 -19.60 7.11
N ARG A 152 -8.79 -18.28 7.32
CA ARG A 152 -8.20 -17.70 8.53
C ARG A 152 -8.94 -18.12 9.80
N ILE A 153 -10.27 -18.06 9.80
CA ILE A 153 -11.09 -18.49 10.93
C ILE A 153 -10.91 -19.98 11.22
N GLN A 154 -10.77 -20.82 10.19
CA GLN A 154 -10.54 -22.25 10.36
C GLN A 154 -9.15 -22.56 10.93
N GLN A 155 -8.13 -21.77 10.58
CA GLN A 155 -6.74 -22.00 11.02
C GLN A 155 -6.44 -21.40 12.39
N GLU A 156 -6.89 -20.18 12.65
CA GLU A 156 -6.53 -19.37 13.81
C GLU A 156 -7.72 -19.14 14.76
N GLY A 157 -8.89 -19.71 14.44
CA GLY A 157 -10.11 -19.57 15.21
C GLY A 157 -10.84 -18.25 14.96
N GLN A 158 -11.99 -18.08 15.62
CA GLN A 158 -12.86 -16.93 15.42
C GLN A 158 -12.22 -15.57 15.77
N ALA A 159 -11.16 -15.52 16.57
CA ALA A 159 -10.48 -14.29 16.95
C ALA A 159 -9.58 -13.71 15.85
N ALA A 160 -9.27 -14.49 14.81
CA ALA A 160 -8.38 -14.09 13.71
C ALA A 160 -8.96 -12.98 12.82
N VAL A 161 -10.30 -12.92 12.75
CA VAL A 161 -11.03 -11.89 12.00
C VAL A 161 -11.87 -11.11 13.00
N LYS A 162 -11.69 -9.78 13.05
CA LYS A 162 -12.46 -8.92 13.94
C LYS A 162 -13.95 -9.10 13.68
N ALA A 163 -14.77 -9.13 14.74
CA ALA A 163 -16.22 -9.34 14.63
C ALA A 163 -16.88 -8.33 13.67
N THR A 164 -16.43 -7.09 13.70
CA THR A 164 -16.91 -6.00 12.83
C THR A 164 -16.51 -6.18 11.35
N THR A 165 -15.39 -6.87 11.08
CA THR A 165 -14.98 -7.29 9.74
C THR A 165 -15.86 -8.44 9.25
N LYS A 166 -16.23 -9.38 10.12
CA LYS A 166 -17.17 -10.47 9.78
C LYS A 166 -18.54 -9.92 9.39
N GLU A 167 -19.08 -8.96 10.14
CA GLU A 167 -20.33 -8.28 9.80
C GLU A 167 -20.26 -7.56 8.45
N ALA A 168 -19.17 -6.84 8.18
CA ALA A 168 -18.98 -6.14 6.89
C ALA A 168 -18.88 -7.11 5.69
N LEU A 169 -18.41 -8.34 5.93
CA LEU A 169 -18.32 -9.40 4.92
C LEU A 169 -19.59 -10.27 4.83
N GLY A 170 -20.56 -10.12 5.74
CA GLY A 170 -21.75 -10.97 5.82
C GLY A 170 -21.45 -12.38 6.34
N LEU A 171 -20.45 -12.50 7.22
CA LEU A 171 -20.00 -13.74 7.86
C LEU A 171 -20.49 -13.89 9.32
N ALA A 172 -21.38 -12.99 9.76
CA ALA A 172 -21.97 -12.97 11.09
C ALA A 172 -23.25 -13.83 11.14
#